data_AF-A0A916BCS1-F1
#
_entry.id   AF-A0A916BCS1-F1
#
_cell.length_a   1.000
_cell.length_b   1.000
_cell.length_c   1.000
_cell.angle_alpha   90.00
_cell.angle_beta   90.00
_cell.angle_gamma   90.00
#
_symmetry.space_group_name_H-M   'P 1'
#
loop_
_entity.id
_entity.type
_entity.pdbx_description
1 polymer ?
#
loop_
_entity_poly.entity_id
_entity_poly.type
_entity_poly.pdbx_seq_one_letter_code
_entity_poly.pdbx_strand_id
1 'polypeptide(L)'
;MKIFVYGTLLRGMLRAPVLNDSEFLGSGFIQGSFYDLGEYPGVCEGKDPIYGEIYQVDQNTLKTLDQIEGYNPAAERQSLYVRKNVFVTPFDGGTPIEAITYFYNGDITGCNLIACGDYRRYIMENTSDDQWYLAYGSNMNHKQMIDRVGAAKQVIAGYVNGYQLVFNKCAEDGGVAENIGYIKGNRCPVLAYQLTKEQLNELDFYEGAGTHYIRLGLQFNFMDKEKRRFKLGHVYIAHPSMVTEYKVPSKNYLNAIRDGYIQNGFKTGELMFYAMHPSELF
;
A
#
# COMPACT_ATOMS: atom_id res chain seq x y z
N MET A 1 -0.79 -22.42 2.43
CA MET A 1 -2.15 -21.84 2.47
C MET A 1 -2.02 -20.34 2.32
N LYS A 2 -3.02 -19.67 1.74
CA LYS A 2 -3.00 -18.20 1.59
C LYS A 2 -3.67 -17.54 2.79
N ILE A 3 -3.02 -16.52 3.34
CA ILE A 3 -3.55 -15.71 4.43
C ILE A 3 -3.58 -14.24 4.03
N PHE A 4 -4.66 -13.55 4.39
CA PHE A 4 -4.79 -12.10 4.28
C PHE A 4 -4.61 -11.47 5.65
N VAL A 5 -3.70 -10.49 5.75
CA VAL A 5 -3.41 -9.74 6.98
C VAL A 5 -3.65 -8.25 6.76
N TYR A 6 -4.19 -7.57 7.77
CA TYR A 6 -4.66 -6.18 7.66
C TYR A 6 -4.21 -5.27 8.82
N GLY A 7 -3.49 -5.81 9.81
CA GLY A 7 -3.18 -5.11 11.06
C GLY A 7 -1.69 -5.15 11.42
N THR A 8 -1.40 -5.59 12.65
CA THR A 8 -0.03 -5.59 13.21
C THR A 8 0.98 -6.47 12.46
N LEU A 9 0.50 -7.36 11.58
CA LEU A 9 1.28 -8.26 10.74
C LEU A 9 1.69 -7.66 9.37
N LEU A 10 1.16 -6.50 8.99
CA LEU A 10 1.53 -5.82 7.73
C LEU A 10 3.02 -5.45 7.71
N ARG A 11 3.67 -5.46 6.54
CA ARG A 11 5.07 -4.98 6.42
C ARG A 11 5.21 -3.56 6.97
N GLY A 12 6.25 -3.38 7.79
CA GLY A 12 6.54 -2.14 8.51
C GLY A 12 5.84 -2.03 9.87
N MET A 13 5.02 -3.02 10.25
CA MET A 13 4.34 -3.08 11.55
C MET A 13 5.03 -4.03 12.53
N LEU A 14 4.67 -3.93 13.81
CA LEU A 14 5.33 -4.59 14.94
C LEU A 14 5.54 -6.10 14.77
N ARG A 15 4.54 -6.81 14.24
CA ARG A 15 4.55 -8.27 14.11
C ARG A 15 4.88 -8.77 12.71
N ALA A 16 5.23 -7.87 11.78
CA ALA A 16 5.66 -8.22 10.43
C ALA A 16 6.74 -9.33 10.38
N PRO A 17 7.74 -9.39 11.30
CA PRO A 17 8.78 -10.40 11.24
C PRO A 17 8.31 -11.85 11.24
N VAL A 18 7.10 -12.13 11.75
CA VAL A 18 6.49 -13.48 11.77
C VAL A 18 6.27 -14.01 10.35
N LEU A 19 6.13 -13.13 9.36
CA LEU A 19 5.87 -13.48 7.96
C LEU A 19 7.12 -13.36 7.07
N ASN A 20 8.31 -13.08 7.62
CA ASN A 20 9.53 -12.84 6.83
C ASN A 20 9.91 -14.01 5.91
N ASP A 21 9.69 -15.24 6.38
CA ASP A 21 10.00 -16.46 5.61
C ASP A 21 8.82 -16.93 4.75
N SER A 22 7.70 -16.21 4.79
CA SER A 22 6.50 -16.49 3.99
C SER A 22 6.56 -15.77 2.64
N GLU A 23 6.01 -16.39 1.61
CA GLU A 23 5.99 -15.76 0.30
C GLU A 23 4.90 -14.70 0.23
N PHE A 24 5.30 -13.45 -0.03
CA PHE A 24 4.38 -12.34 -0.28
C PHE A 24 3.83 -12.41 -1.71
N LEU A 25 2.50 -12.48 -1.83
CA LEU A 25 1.78 -12.64 -3.09
C LEU A 25 1.23 -11.33 -3.66
N GLY A 26 1.10 -10.29 -2.84
CA GLY A 26 0.59 -8.99 -3.27
C GLY A 26 -0.33 -8.33 -2.25
N SER A 27 -0.92 -7.22 -2.64
CA SER A 27 -1.84 -6.43 -1.83
C SER A 27 -3.23 -6.38 -2.46
N GLY A 28 -4.24 -6.20 -1.62
CA GLY A 28 -5.62 -6.12 -2.05
C GLY A 28 -6.53 -5.75 -0.88
N PHE A 29 -7.82 -6.02 -1.04
CA PHE A 29 -8.80 -5.74 0.00
C PHE A 29 -9.86 -6.82 0.12
N ILE A 30 -10.47 -6.86 1.30
CA ILE A 30 -11.70 -7.60 1.59
C ILE A 30 -12.79 -6.62 2.03
N GLN A 31 -14.02 -7.09 2.18
CA GLN A 31 -15.11 -6.30 2.76
C GLN A 31 -15.24 -6.60 4.27
N GLY A 32 -15.45 -5.56 5.07
CA GLY A 32 -15.62 -5.68 6.51
C GLY A 32 -15.93 -4.35 7.17
N SER A 33 -16.00 -4.37 8.50
CA SER A 33 -15.99 -3.17 9.35
C SER A 33 -14.71 -3.20 10.19
N PHE A 34 -13.93 -2.13 10.19
CA PHE A 34 -12.60 -2.14 10.77
C PHE A 34 -12.48 -1.22 11.97
N TYR A 35 -12.01 -1.74 13.10
CA TYR A 35 -12.01 -1.05 14.38
C TYR A 35 -10.62 -1.02 14.99
N ASP A 36 -10.32 0.07 15.67
CA ASP A 36 -9.19 0.17 16.58
C ASP A 36 -9.60 -0.37 17.96
N LEU A 37 -8.91 -1.42 18.40
CA LEU A 37 -9.10 -2.04 19.72
C LEU A 37 -8.01 -1.60 20.72
N GLY A 38 -7.21 -0.58 20.36
CA GLY A 38 -6.11 -0.06 21.15
C GLY A 38 -4.75 -0.55 20.64
N GLU A 39 -4.27 -1.68 21.17
CA GLU A 39 -2.93 -2.20 20.77
C GLU A 39 -2.92 -2.86 19.39
N TYR A 40 -4.08 -3.23 18.88
CA TYR A 40 -4.26 -3.96 17.63
C TYR A 40 -5.65 -3.67 17.04
N PRO A 41 -5.85 -3.86 15.73
CA PRO A 41 -7.14 -3.61 15.11
C PRO A 41 -7.96 -4.89 14.94
N GLY A 42 -9.27 -4.76 14.76
CA GLY A 42 -10.19 -5.87 14.57
C GLY A 42 -11.11 -5.68 13.37
N VAL A 43 -11.22 -6.69 12.51
CA VAL A 43 -12.22 -6.72 11.43
C VAL A 43 -13.43 -7.52 11.86
N CYS A 44 -14.62 -6.95 11.68
CA CYS A 44 -15.91 -7.60 11.82
C CYS A 44 -16.66 -7.63 10.49
N GLU A 45 -17.82 -8.28 10.45
CA GLU A 45 -18.70 -8.26 9.28
C GLU A 45 -19.07 -6.82 8.89
N GLY A 46 -19.07 -6.55 7.58
CA GLY A 46 -19.27 -5.20 7.05
C GLY A 46 -19.09 -5.18 5.54
N LYS A 47 -19.14 -3.97 4.98
CA LYS A 47 -19.11 -3.77 3.52
C LYS A 47 -18.00 -2.82 3.06
N ASP A 48 -17.31 -2.19 3.98
CA ASP A 48 -16.26 -1.23 3.68
C ASP A 48 -14.96 -1.96 3.31
N PRO A 49 -14.14 -1.39 2.42
CA PRO A 49 -12.90 -2.03 1.99
C PRO A 49 -11.86 -2.00 3.10
N ILE A 50 -11.33 -3.17 3.44
CA ILE A 50 -10.21 -3.33 4.38
C ILE A 50 -8.98 -3.73 3.60
N TYR A 51 -7.96 -2.87 3.62
CA TYR A 51 -6.75 -3.00 2.82
C TYR A 51 -5.70 -3.82 3.56
N GLY A 52 -5.02 -4.69 2.82
CA GLY A 52 -4.04 -5.58 3.42
C GLY A 52 -3.12 -6.28 2.44
N GLU A 53 -2.49 -7.32 2.95
CA GLU A 53 -1.41 -8.06 2.30
C GLU A 53 -1.73 -9.55 2.29
N ILE A 54 -1.37 -10.23 1.19
CA ILE A 54 -1.62 -11.66 0.98
C ILE A 54 -0.29 -12.40 1.05
N TYR A 55 -0.23 -13.46 1.85
CA TYR A 55 0.95 -14.31 2.00
C TYR A 55 0.61 -15.79 1.78
N GLN A 56 1.51 -16.53 1.17
CA GLN A 56 1.53 -17.98 1.23
C GLN A 56 2.33 -18.43 2.45
N VAL A 57 1.66 -19.10 3.37
CA VAL A 57 2.23 -19.58 4.65
C VAL A 57 2.17 -21.10 4.77
N ASP A 58 3.13 -21.66 5.51
CA ASP A 58 3.14 -23.07 5.90
C ASP A 58 2.31 -23.31 7.18
N GLN A 59 2.21 -24.57 7.61
CA GLN A 59 1.42 -24.92 8.80
C GLN A 59 2.05 -24.40 10.11
N ASN A 60 3.37 -24.22 10.18
CA ASN A 60 4.05 -23.78 11.39
C ASN A 60 3.84 -22.28 11.62
N THR A 61 4.00 -21.50 10.56
CA THR A 61 3.67 -20.06 10.53
C THR A 61 2.21 -19.88 10.90
N LEU A 62 1.32 -20.66 10.29
CA LEU A 62 -0.10 -20.62 10.58
C LEU A 62 -0.43 -20.85 12.08
N LYS A 63 0.20 -21.85 12.71
CA LYS A 63 0.05 -22.09 14.16
C LYS A 63 0.58 -20.93 15.01
N THR A 64 1.65 -20.27 14.56
CA THR A 64 2.19 -19.09 15.23
C THR A 64 1.20 -17.93 15.14
N LEU A 65 0.56 -17.75 13.99
CA LEU A 65 -0.49 -16.76 13.80
C LEU A 65 -1.71 -17.06 14.69
N ASP A 66 -2.10 -18.32 14.88
CA ASP A 66 -3.17 -18.67 15.83
C ASP A 66 -2.86 -18.23 17.26
N GLN A 67 -1.63 -18.43 17.69
CA GLN A 67 -1.20 -18.01 19.02
C GLN A 67 -1.24 -16.50 19.18
N ILE A 68 -0.79 -15.76 18.15
CA ILE A 68 -0.79 -14.30 18.13
C ILE A 68 -2.21 -13.75 18.16
N GLU A 69 -3.11 -14.32 17.37
CA GLU A 69 -4.50 -13.86 17.20
C GLU A 69 -5.45 -14.50 18.24
N GLY A 70 -4.92 -15.27 19.19
CA GLY A 70 -5.73 -15.92 20.23
C GLY A 70 -6.80 -16.86 19.68
N TYR A 71 -6.53 -17.52 18.55
CA TYR A 71 -7.43 -18.46 17.90
C TYR A 71 -7.20 -19.89 18.37
N ASN A 72 -8.27 -20.55 18.84
CA ASN A 72 -8.28 -21.97 19.17
C ASN A 72 -9.34 -22.71 18.35
N PRO A 73 -8.95 -23.60 17.40
CA PRO A 73 -9.92 -24.33 16.58
C PRO A 73 -10.82 -25.28 17.38
N ALA A 74 -10.44 -25.69 18.59
CA ALA A 74 -11.29 -26.50 19.46
C ALA A 74 -12.31 -25.66 20.25
N ALA A 75 -12.16 -24.33 20.29
CA ALA A 75 -12.98 -23.42 21.08
C ALA A 75 -13.17 -22.07 20.36
N GLU A 76 -13.60 -22.10 19.09
CA GLU A 76 -13.71 -20.90 18.25
C GLU A 76 -14.53 -19.78 18.89
N ARG A 77 -15.67 -20.12 19.54
CA ARG A 77 -16.55 -19.13 20.19
C ARG A 77 -15.89 -18.38 21.36
N GLN A 78 -14.87 -18.96 21.98
CA GLN A 78 -14.11 -18.37 23.08
C GLN A 78 -12.82 -17.70 22.59
N SER A 79 -12.50 -17.83 21.31
CA SER A 79 -11.31 -17.25 20.72
C SER A 79 -11.47 -15.73 20.56
N LEU A 80 -10.36 -15.02 20.68
CA LEU A 80 -10.32 -13.56 20.51
C LEU A 80 -10.65 -13.18 19.06
N TYR A 81 -10.02 -13.89 18.13
CA TYR A 81 -10.34 -13.85 16.70
C TYR A 81 -10.79 -15.23 16.24
N VAL A 82 -11.55 -15.27 15.15
CA VAL A 82 -11.97 -16.48 14.45
C VAL A 82 -11.49 -16.46 13.01
N ARG A 83 -11.05 -17.61 12.49
CA ARG A 83 -10.67 -17.70 11.07
C ARG A 83 -11.90 -17.68 10.19
N LYS A 84 -11.82 -16.95 9.08
CA LYS A 84 -12.82 -16.94 8.03
C LYS A 84 -12.15 -17.06 6.66
N ASN A 85 -12.80 -17.80 5.77
CA ASN A 85 -12.47 -17.78 4.35
C ASN A 85 -13.01 -16.48 3.75
N VAL A 86 -12.17 -15.81 2.97
CA VAL A 86 -12.47 -14.55 2.29
C VAL A 86 -11.96 -14.59 0.87
N PHE A 87 -12.58 -13.79 0.01
CA PHE A 87 -12.08 -13.49 -1.32
C PHE A 87 -11.42 -12.12 -1.31
N VAL A 88 -10.11 -12.09 -1.50
CA VAL A 88 -9.35 -10.84 -1.58
C VAL A 88 -9.39 -10.33 -3.01
N THR A 89 -9.83 -9.10 -3.22
CA THR A 89 -9.73 -8.42 -4.51
C THR A 89 -8.34 -7.78 -4.65
N PRO A 90 -7.49 -8.25 -5.58
CA PRO A 90 -6.16 -7.68 -5.79
C PRO A 90 -6.20 -6.24 -6.33
N PHE A 91 -5.20 -5.42 -6.01
CA PHE A 91 -5.10 -4.06 -6.56
C PHE A 91 -4.67 -4.01 -8.02
N ASP A 92 -4.10 -5.09 -8.56
CA ASP A 92 -3.67 -5.17 -9.96
C ASP A 92 -4.81 -5.50 -10.94
N GLY A 93 -6.06 -5.57 -10.45
CA GLY A 93 -7.23 -5.94 -11.26
C GLY A 93 -7.31 -7.44 -11.57
N GLY A 94 -6.45 -8.26 -10.97
CA GLY A 94 -6.47 -9.72 -11.12
C GLY A 94 -7.73 -10.37 -10.53
N THR A 95 -7.83 -11.69 -10.71
CA THR A 95 -8.96 -12.46 -10.19
C THR A 95 -8.95 -12.50 -8.66
N PRO A 96 -10.13 -12.49 -8.00
CA PRO A 96 -10.20 -12.63 -6.55
C PRO A 96 -9.47 -13.87 -6.04
N ILE A 97 -8.69 -13.70 -4.98
CA ILE A 97 -7.86 -14.75 -4.39
C ILE A 97 -8.55 -15.27 -3.12
N GLU A 98 -8.84 -16.57 -3.09
CA GLU A 98 -9.30 -17.23 -1.85
C GLU A 98 -8.16 -17.26 -0.82
N ALA A 99 -8.44 -16.78 0.38
CA ALA A 99 -7.52 -16.77 1.51
C ALA A 99 -8.28 -16.94 2.83
N ILE A 100 -7.56 -17.27 3.89
CA ILE A 100 -8.06 -17.14 5.27
C ILE A 100 -7.68 -15.77 5.85
N THR A 101 -8.49 -15.26 6.77
CA THR A 101 -8.12 -14.12 7.62
C THR A 101 -8.75 -14.27 9.00
N TYR A 102 -8.35 -13.42 9.94
CA TYR A 102 -8.85 -13.43 11.31
C TYR A 102 -9.90 -12.34 11.48
N PHE A 103 -11.10 -12.68 11.95
CA PHE A 103 -12.15 -11.73 12.29
C PHE A 103 -12.25 -11.62 13.80
N TYR A 104 -12.36 -10.39 14.32
CA TYR A 104 -12.52 -10.16 15.75
C TYR A 104 -13.88 -10.70 16.23
N ASN A 105 -13.86 -11.41 17.36
CA ASN A 105 -15.02 -12.10 17.93
C ASN A 105 -15.44 -11.54 19.30
N GLY A 106 -14.95 -10.35 19.66
CA GLY A 106 -15.33 -9.64 20.90
C GLY A 106 -16.35 -8.53 20.69
N ASP A 107 -16.63 -7.79 21.77
CA ASP A 107 -17.50 -6.61 21.74
C ASP A 107 -16.76 -5.41 21.15
N ILE A 108 -17.43 -4.70 20.24
CA ILE A 108 -16.92 -3.50 19.56
C ILE A 108 -17.50 -2.20 20.15
N THR A 109 -18.31 -2.30 21.20
CA THR A 109 -18.93 -1.13 21.84
C THR A 109 -17.85 -0.16 22.33
N GLY A 110 -17.90 1.08 21.85
CA GLY A 110 -16.95 2.14 22.21
C GLY A 110 -15.62 2.10 21.45
N CYS A 111 -15.41 1.14 20.55
CA CYS A 111 -14.23 1.10 19.68
C CYS A 111 -14.34 2.14 18.56
N ASN A 112 -13.21 2.74 18.19
CA ASN A 112 -13.17 3.71 17.09
C ASN A 112 -13.14 3.00 15.74
N LEU A 113 -13.90 3.51 14.76
CA LEU A 113 -13.85 3.00 13.40
C LEU A 113 -12.57 3.48 12.69
N ILE A 114 -11.86 2.56 12.06
CA ILE A 114 -10.76 2.85 11.13
C ILE A 114 -11.36 3.05 9.73
N ALA A 115 -11.96 4.23 9.53
CA ALA A 115 -12.72 4.55 8.32
C ALA A 115 -11.90 4.50 7.02
N CYS A 116 -10.58 4.71 7.09
CA CYS A 116 -9.71 4.68 5.92
C CYS A 116 -9.38 3.25 5.42
N GLY A 117 -9.77 2.20 6.15
CA GLY A 117 -9.57 0.80 5.76
C GLY A 117 -8.12 0.29 5.82
N ASP A 118 -7.12 1.15 6.01
CA ASP A 118 -5.70 0.81 6.07
C ASP A 118 -5.09 1.16 7.43
N TYR A 119 -4.59 0.14 8.13
CA TYR A 119 -4.05 0.30 9.48
C TYR A 119 -2.76 1.12 9.52
N ARG A 120 -1.91 1.02 8.49
CA ARG A 120 -0.66 1.81 8.42
C ARG A 120 -0.97 3.29 8.33
N ARG A 121 -1.88 3.68 7.42
CA ARG A 121 -2.39 5.05 7.30
C ARG A 121 -3.01 5.54 8.59
N TYR A 122 -3.88 4.73 9.21
CA TYR A 122 -4.50 5.08 10.49
C TYR A 122 -3.47 5.42 11.58
N ILE A 123 -2.47 4.56 11.77
CA ILE A 123 -1.42 4.82 12.77
C ILE A 123 -0.61 6.07 12.41
N MET A 124 -0.23 6.26 11.14
CA MET A 124 0.51 7.45 10.73
C MET A 124 -0.26 8.74 11.02
N GLU A 125 -1.56 8.80 10.67
CA GLU A 125 -2.40 9.98 10.88
C GLU A 125 -2.68 10.26 12.37
N ASN A 126 -2.66 9.24 13.23
CA ASN A 126 -2.87 9.40 14.67
C ASN A 126 -1.59 9.65 15.49
N THR A 127 -0.40 9.46 14.91
CA THR A 127 0.88 9.57 15.65
C THR A 127 1.67 10.84 15.35
N SER A 128 1.37 11.54 14.25
CA SER A 128 2.11 12.73 13.84
C SER A 128 1.21 13.67 13.03
N ASP A 129 1.50 14.96 13.03
CA ASP A 129 0.90 15.91 12.10
C ASP A 129 1.71 16.05 10.81
N ASP A 130 3.01 15.76 10.88
CA ASP A 130 3.87 15.62 9.72
C ASP A 130 3.79 14.19 9.18
N GLN A 131 3.49 14.06 7.90
CA GLN A 131 3.22 12.82 7.21
C GLN A 131 4.19 12.65 6.03
N TRP A 132 4.70 11.45 5.82
CA TRP A 132 5.51 11.15 4.63
C TRP A 132 4.59 10.79 3.47
N TYR A 133 4.76 11.42 2.32
CA TYR A 133 4.11 11.09 1.05
C TYR A 133 5.14 10.56 0.06
N LEU A 134 4.86 9.43 -0.58
CA LEU A 134 5.74 8.72 -1.51
C LEU A 134 5.31 8.97 -2.96
N ALA A 135 6.00 9.90 -3.63
CA ALA A 135 5.81 10.11 -5.06
C ALA A 135 6.69 9.12 -5.87
N TYR A 136 6.08 8.39 -6.79
CA TYR A 136 6.78 7.48 -7.73
C TYR A 136 6.67 7.93 -9.21
N GLY A 137 5.84 8.94 -9.50
CA GLY A 137 5.50 9.40 -10.85
C GLY A 137 5.66 10.90 -11.03
N SER A 138 4.66 11.55 -11.61
CA SER A 138 4.71 12.97 -11.97
C SER A 138 5.00 13.91 -10.78
N ASN A 139 4.51 13.56 -9.58
CA ASN A 139 4.81 14.30 -8.34
C ASN A 139 6.28 14.21 -7.88
N MET A 140 7.15 13.47 -8.56
CA MET A 140 8.61 13.61 -8.35
C MET A 140 9.14 14.96 -8.84
N ASN A 141 8.40 15.67 -9.70
CA ASN A 141 8.75 17.02 -10.12
C ASN A 141 8.46 18.03 -8.99
N HIS A 142 9.50 18.73 -8.50
CA HIS A 142 9.35 19.67 -7.39
C HIS A 142 8.44 20.85 -7.70
N LYS A 143 8.47 21.38 -8.92
CA LYS A 143 7.62 22.51 -9.30
C LYS A 143 6.15 22.11 -9.24
N GLN A 144 5.81 20.93 -9.79
CA GLN A 144 4.46 20.39 -9.70
C GLN A 144 4.00 20.24 -8.24
N MET A 145 4.85 19.71 -7.37
CA MET A 145 4.52 19.57 -5.96
C MET A 145 4.30 20.91 -5.25
N ILE A 146 5.15 21.90 -5.51
CA ILE A 146 4.99 23.26 -4.96
C ILE A 146 3.71 23.91 -5.47
N ASP A 147 3.39 23.76 -6.76
CA ASP A 147 2.19 24.35 -7.36
C ASP A 147 0.91 23.68 -6.81
N ARG A 148 0.95 22.39 -6.44
CA ARG A 148 -0.20 21.65 -5.89
C ARG A 148 -0.42 21.91 -4.41
N VAL A 149 0.64 21.77 -3.60
CA VAL A 149 0.51 21.74 -2.13
C VAL A 149 1.52 22.61 -1.39
N GLY A 150 2.28 23.44 -2.11
CA GLY A 150 3.30 24.29 -1.52
C GLY A 150 4.58 23.56 -1.11
N ALA A 151 5.42 24.24 -0.33
CA ALA A 151 6.72 23.69 0.06
C ALA A 151 6.57 22.53 1.06
N ALA A 152 7.29 21.44 0.80
CA ALA A 152 7.44 20.35 1.76
C ALA A 152 8.48 20.70 2.83
N LYS A 153 8.30 20.17 4.04
CA LYS A 153 9.24 20.37 5.16
C LYS A 153 10.59 19.71 4.90
N GLN A 154 10.56 18.55 4.27
CA GLN A 154 11.74 17.76 3.93
C GLN A 154 11.44 16.90 2.70
N VAL A 155 12.48 16.61 1.91
CA VAL A 155 12.40 15.66 0.79
C VAL A 155 13.57 14.68 0.88
N ILE A 156 13.30 13.37 0.74
CA ILE A 156 14.32 12.32 0.72
C ILE A 156 14.06 11.30 -0.39
N ALA A 157 15.11 10.82 -1.05
CA ALA A 157 15.04 9.76 -2.03
C ALA A 157 15.05 8.37 -1.36
N GLY A 158 14.28 7.43 -1.89
CA GLY A 158 14.18 6.08 -1.38
C GLY A 158 13.61 5.10 -2.40
N TYR A 159 13.23 3.91 -1.91
CA TYR A 159 12.63 2.85 -2.71
C TYR A 159 11.55 2.10 -1.94
N VAL A 160 10.52 1.62 -2.63
CA VAL A 160 9.56 0.64 -2.12
C VAL A 160 9.94 -0.74 -2.68
N ASN A 161 10.34 -1.64 -1.79
CA ASN A 161 10.83 -2.97 -2.17
C ASN A 161 9.69 -3.91 -2.58
N GLY A 162 9.94 -4.70 -3.63
CA GLY A 162 8.97 -5.60 -4.24
C GLY A 162 7.99 -4.90 -5.18
N TYR A 163 8.13 -3.60 -5.42
CA TYR A 163 7.23 -2.86 -6.30
C TYR A 163 7.96 -2.32 -7.52
N GLN A 164 7.19 -1.94 -8.53
CA GLN A 164 7.66 -1.37 -9.77
C GLN A 164 6.71 -0.26 -10.22
N LEU A 165 7.24 0.80 -10.80
CA LEU A 165 6.43 1.77 -11.54
C LEU A 165 5.89 1.10 -12.80
N VAL A 166 4.58 1.16 -13.00
CA VAL A 166 3.88 0.60 -14.17
C VAL A 166 2.91 1.61 -14.76
N PHE A 167 2.46 1.39 -16.00
CA PHE A 167 1.54 2.27 -16.72
C PHE A 167 0.27 1.51 -17.09
N ASN A 168 -0.63 1.37 -16.11
CA ASN A 168 -1.86 0.60 -16.25
C ASN A 168 -3.07 1.26 -15.57
N LYS A 169 -2.98 2.54 -15.18
CA LYS A 169 -4.12 3.29 -14.66
C LYS A 169 -4.78 4.05 -15.81
N CYS A 170 -6.08 3.89 -16.02
CA CYS A 170 -6.83 4.58 -17.06
C CYS A 170 -6.77 6.11 -16.87
N ALA A 171 -6.30 6.82 -17.91
CA ALA A 171 -6.30 8.27 -17.97
C ALA A 171 -7.59 8.79 -18.61
N GLU A 172 -7.97 10.04 -18.29
CA GLU A 172 -9.21 10.65 -18.80
C GLU A 172 -9.23 10.79 -20.33
N ASP A 173 -8.06 10.93 -20.94
CA ASP A 173 -7.88 11.05 -22.39
C ASP A 173 -7.90 9.69 -23.13
N GLY A 174 -8.23 8.59 -22.43
CA GLY A 174 -8.20 7.23 -22.96
C GLY A 174 -6.81 6.58 -22.98
N GLY A 175 -5.78 7.31 -22.53
CA GLY A 175 -4.42 6.80 -22.34
C GLY A 175 -4.24 6.04 -21.02
N VAL A 176 -2.99 5.99 -20.56
CA VAL A 176 -2.61 5.43 -19.25
C VAL A 176 -1.74 6.41 -18.46
N ALA A 177 -1.91 6.38 -17.14
CA ALA A 177 -1.10 7.08 -16.16
C ALA A 177 -0.31 6.09 -15.28
N GLU A 178 0.59 6.61 -14.45
CA GLU A 178 1.41 5.79 -13.54
C GLU A 178 0.59 5.08 -12.48
N ASN A 179 1.05 3.89 -12.13
CA ASN A 179 0.65 3.14 -10.96
C ASN A 179 1.88 2.46 -10.37
N ILE A 180 1.76 1.93 -9.16
CA ILE A 180 2.78 1.12 -8.53
C ILE A 180 2.27 -0.32 -8.35
N GLY A 181 2.88 -1.26 -9.07
CA GLY A 181 2.51 -2.68 -9.07
C GLY A 181 3.49 -3.53 -8.27
N TYR A 182 3.01 -4.63 -7.66
CA TYR A 182 3.88 -5.59 -7.00
C TYR A 182 4.59 -6.47 -8.04
N ILE A 183 5.92 -6.45 -8.04
CA ILE A 183 6.76 -7.31 -8.87
C ILE A 183 7.90 -7.82 -7.98
N LYS A 184 7.85 -9.10 -7.65
CA LYS A 184 8.78 -9.75 -6.72
C LYS A 184 10.23 -9.53 -7.17
N GLY A 185 11.07 -9.07 -6.25
CA GLY A 185 12.50 -8.81 -6.51
C GLY A 185 12.82 -7.41 -7.06
N ASN A 186 11.84 -6.69 -7.60
CA ASN A 186 12.03 -5.32 -8.05
C ASN A 186 11.97 -4.32 -6.89
N ARG A 187 12.26 -3.05 -7.17
CA ARG A 187 12.06 -1.94 -6.25
C ARG A 187 11.66 -0.69 -7.03
N CYS A 188 10.67 0.03 -6.53
CA CYS A 188 10.17 1.25 -7.17
C CYS A 188 10.89 2.46 -6.54
N PRO A 189 11.61 3.28 -7.33
CA PRO A 189 12.14 4.55 -6.83
C PRO A 189 11.00 5.44 -6.33
N VAL A 190 11.19 6.06 -5.15
CA VAL A 190 10.24 7.02 -4.60
C VAL A 190 10.96 8.26 -4.09
N LEU A 191 10.33 9.41 -4.27
CA LEU A 191 10.70 10.66 -3.65
C LEU A 191 9.72 10.94 -2.52
N ALA A 192 10.20 10.85 -1.29
CA ALA A 192 9.38 11.01 -0.10
C ALA A 192 9.38 12.46 0.37
N TYR A 193 8.20 13.09 0.37
CA TYR A 193 7.95 14.44 0.85
C TYR A 193 7.37 14.40 2.26
N GLN A 194 7.90 15.19 3.19
CA GLN A 194 7.28 15.41 4.49
C GLN A 194 6.30 16.57 4.39
N LEU A 195 5.01 16.26 4.54
CA LEU A 195 3.87 17.15 4.34
C LEU A 195 3.01 17.23 5.61
N THR A 196 2.24 18.29 5.76
CA THR A 196 1.17 18.37 6.76
C THR A 196 -0.04 17.53 6.34
N LYS A 197 -0.96 17.27 7.29
CA LYS A 197 -2.25 16.61 6.98
C LYS A 197 -3.08 17.43 5.99
N GLU A 198 -3.06 18.75 6.10
CA GLU A 198 -3.76 19.66 5.19
C GLU A 198 -3.22 19.54 3.77
N GLN A 199 -1.89 19.54 3.60
CA GLN A 199 -1.25 19.31 2.29
C GLN A 199 -1.60 17.94 1.71
N LEU A 200 -1.68 16.90 2.55
CA LEU A 200 -2.11 15.58 2.11
C LEU A 200 -3.60 15.54 1.70
N ASN A 201 -4.47 16.30 2.36
CA ASN A 201 -5.86 16.43 1.96
C ASN A 201 -5.98 17.18 0.63
N GLU A 202 -5.14 18.19 0.38
CA GLU A 202 -5.05 18.83 -0.94
C GLU A 202 -4.63 17.84 -2.03
N LEU A 203 -3.65 16.97 -1.75
CA LEU A 203 -3.26 15.90 -2.68
C LEU A 203 -4.40 14.91 -2.96
N ASP A 204 -5.26 14.61 -1.99
CA ASP A 204 -6.40 13.70 -2.22
C ASP A 204 -7.32 14.21 -3.35
N PHE A 205 -7.48 15.53 -3.51
CA PHE A 205 -8.24 16.09 -4.62
C PHE A 205 -7.54 15.89 -5.96
N TYR A 206 -6.22 16.11 -6.04
CA TYR A 206 -5.44 15.91 -7.28
C TYR A 206 -5.35 14.46 -7.71
N GLU A 207 -5.28 13.54 -6.75
CA GLU A 207 -5.19 12.10 -7.00
C GLU A 207 -6.56 11.44 -7.13
N GLY A 208 -7.66 12.17 -6.87
CA GLY A 208 -9.00 11.61 -6.86
C GLY A 208 -9.13 10.45 -5.87
N ALA A 209 -8.72 10.67 -4.62
CA ALA A 209 -8.67 9.62 -3.61
C ALA A 209 -10.05 8.97 -3.39
N GLY A 210 -10.12 7.65 -3.49
CA GLY A 210 -11.34 6.85 -3.38
C GLY A 210 -12.04 6.55 -4.71
N THR A 211 -11.67 7.23 -5.81
CA THR A 211 -12.25 6.99 -7.14
C THR A 211 -11.20 6.65 -8.19
N HIS A 212 -10.13 7.42 -8.26
CA HIS A 212 -9.03 7.23 -9.21
C HIS A 212 -7.87 6.45 -8.60
N TYR A 213 -7.48 6.84 -7.38
CA TYR A 213 -6.45 6.18 -6.59
C TYR A 213 -6.94 5.90 -5.17
N ILE A 214 -6.35 4.92 -4.52
CA ILE A 214 -6.53 4.61 -3.11
C ILE A 214 -5.29 5.08 -2.37
N ARG A 215 -5.47 5.88 -1.30
CA ARG A 215 -4.37 6.29 -0.41
C ARG A 215 -4.15 5.27 0.70
N LEU A 216 -2.96 4.68 0.73
CA LEU A 216 -2.53 3.65 1.69
C LEU A 216 -1.19 4.03 2.30
N GLY A 217 -0.86 3.47 3.47
CA GLY A 217 0.52 3.47 3.97
C GLY A 217 1.34 2.34 3.34
N LEU A 218 2.59 2.61 2.96
CA LEU A 218 3.58 1.59 2.61
C LEU A 218 4.91 1.85 3.33
N GLN A 219 5.66 0.79 3.54
CA GLN A 219 7.05 0.89 3.97
C GLN A 219 7.92 1.31 2.77
N PHE A 220 8.74 2.35 2.96
CA PHE A 220 9.81 2.70 2.03
C PHE A 220 11.16 2.69 2.73
N ASN A 221 12.19 2.35 1.96
CA ASN A 221 13.57 2.24 2.40
C ASN A 221 14.40 3.42 1.86
N PHE A 222 15.28 3.97 2.70
CA PHE A 222 16.17 5.07 2.33
C PHE A 222 17.53 4.91 3.02
N MET A 223 18.51 5.66 2.55
CA MET A 223 19.86 5.69 3.12
C MET A 223 19.99 6.89 4.06
N ASP A 224 20.42 6.66 5.30
CA ASP A 224 20.76 7.69 6.28
C ASP A 224 22.14 7.42 6.84
N LYS A 225 23.11 8.31 6.55
CA LYS A 225 24.53 8.15 6.93
C LYS A 225 25.05 6.74 6.63
N GLU A 226 24.84 6.30 5.38
CA GLU A 226 25.20 4.97 4.86
C GLU A 226 24.48 3.76 5.50
N LYS A 227 23.56 4.00 6.45
CA LYS A 227 22.73 2.95 7.04
C LYS A 227 21.40 2.88 6.32
N ARG A 228 20.99 1.65 5.98
CA ARG A 228 19.64 1.38 5.46
C ARG A 228 18.64 1.60 6.59
N ARG A 229 17.66 2.46 6.34
CA ARG A 229 16.53 2.73 7.23
C ARG A 229 15.22 2.50 6.47
N PHE A 230 14.13 2.48 7.20
CA PHE A 230 12.80 2.51 6.61
C PHE A 230 11.88 3.42 7.44
N LYS A 231 10.82 3.90 6.79
CA LYS A 231 9.70 4.63 7.37
C LYS A 231 8.41 4.19 6.68
N LEU A 232 7.27 4.47 7.30
CA LEU A 232 5.98 4.40 6.61
C LEU A 232 5.72 5.72 5.87
N GLY A 233 5.09 5.65 4.72
CA GLY A 233 4.68 6.79 3.91
C GLY A 233 3.36 6.51 3.19
N HIS A 234 2.54 7.54 3.02
CA HIS A 234 1.34 7.54 2.20
C HIS A 234 1.72 7.36 0.74
N VAL A 235 1.03 6.47 0.05
CA VAL A 235 1.17 6.24 -1.38
C VAL A 235 -0.23 6.18 -1.99
N TYR A 236 -0.35 6.62 -3.23
CA TYR A 236 -1.55 6.44 -4.03
C TYR A 236 -1.35 5.21 -4.90
N ILE A 237 -2.27 4.24 -4.87
CA ILE A 237 -2.26 3.07 -5.77
C ILE A 237 -3.53 3.15 -6.61
N ALA A 238 -3.47 2.86 -7.89
CA ALA A 238 -4.64 2.97 -8.77
C ALA A 238 -5.80 2.18 -8.18
N HIS A 239 -6.98 2.81 -8.18
CA HIS A 239 -8.19 2.11 -7.75
C HIS A 239 -8.43 0.92 -8.71
N PRO A 240 -8.82 -0.28 -8.22
CA PRO A 240 -9.00 -1.46 -9.05
C PRO A 240 -9.91 -1.24 -10.27
N SER A 241 -10.93 -0.40 -10.14
CA SER A 241 -11.83 -0.05 -11.27
C SER A 241 -11.19 0.83 -12.34
N MET A 242 -10.01 1.38 -12.08
CA MET A 242 -9.23 2.20 -13.01
C MET A 242 -8.06 1.42 -13.61
N VAL A 243 -7.81 0.19 -13.18
CA VAL A 243 -6.72 -0.62 -13.72
C VAL A 243 -7.13 -1.21 -15.06
N THR A 244 -6.24 -1.07 -16.05
CA THR A 244 -6.39 -1.62 -17.40
C THR A 244 -5.21 -2.52 -17.73
N GLU A 245 -5.19 -3.06 -18.94
CA GLU A 245 -3.96 -3.63 -19.50
C GLU A 245 -2.83 -2.59 -19.50
N TYR A 246 -1.60 -3.07 -19.41
CA TYR A 246 -0.41 -2.23 -19.48
C TYR A 246 -0.26 -1.64 -20.88
N LYS A 247 -0.06 -0.33 -20.98
CA LYS A 247 0.14 0.37 -22.26
C LYS A 247 1.36 1.28 -22.19
N VAL A 248 1.87 1.62 -23.36
CA VAL A 248 2.92 2.64 -23.48
C VAL A 248 2.30 4.01 -23.21
N PRO A 249 2.79 4.79 -22.23
CA PRO A 249 2.29 6.14 -21.96
C PRO A 249 2.66 7.10 -23.09
N SER A 250 1.99 8.26 -23.14
CA SER A 250 2.35 9.29 -24.13
C SER A 250 3.79 9.79 -23.89
N LYS A 251 4.49 10.13 -24.97
CA LYS A 251 5.90 10.59 -24.89
C LYS A 251 6.05 11.83 -24.01
N ASN A 252 5.11 12.77 -24.10
CA ASN A 252 5.12 13.98 -23.30
C ASN A 252 4.97 13.67 -21.81
N TYR A 253 4.07 12.74 -21.49
CA TYR A 253 3.84 12.29 -20.12
C TYR A 253 5.07 11.60 -19.54
N LEU A 254 5.65 10.66 -20.27
CA LEU A 254 6.85 9.95 -19.86
C LEU A 254 8.05 10.88 -19.68
N ASN A 255 8.21 11.89 -20.54
CA ASN A 255 9.26 12.90 -20.39
C ASN A 255 9.11 13.70 -19.10
N ALA A 256 7.88 14.07 -18.70
CA ALA A 256 7.64 14.79 -17.45
C ALA A 256 8.07 13.98 -16.21
N ILE A 257 7.76 12.68 -16.18
CA ILE A 257 8.20 11.76 -15.12
C ILE A 257 9.73 11.62 -15.14
N ARG A 258 10.31 11.43 -16.34
CA ARG A 258 11.75 11.29 -16.53
C ARG A 258 12.51 12.52 -16.02
N ASP A 259 11.97 13.72 -16.24
CA ASP A 259 12.60 14.96 -15.76
C ASP A 259 12.58 15.02 -14.22
N GLY A 260 11.51 14.54 -13.57
CA GLY A 260 11.46 14.32 -12.12
C GLY A 260 12.51 13.31 -11.63
N TYR A 261 12.70 12.21 -12.34
CA TYR A 261 13.75 11.23 -12.02
C TYR A 261 15.15 11.85 -12.09
N ILE A 262 15.45 12.58 -13.18
CA ILE A 262 16.75 13.24 -13.39
C ILE A 262 16.99 14.29 -12.29
N GLN A 263 15.99 15.12 -12.00
CA GLN A 263 16.05 16.17 -10.97
C GLN A 263 16.48 15.60 -9.60
N ASN A 264 16.09 14.36 -9.30
CA ASN A 264 16.30 13.71 -8.02
C ASN A 264 17.41 12.63 -8.05
N GLY A 265 18.21 12.58 -9.11
CA GLY A 265 19.36 11.67 -9.21
C GLY A 265 19.00 10.19 -9.39
N PHE A 266 17.77 9.87 -9.79
CA PHE A 266 17.38 8.51 -10.13
C PHE A 266 17.85 8.13 -11.53
N LYS A 267 18.17 6.86 -11.72
CA LYS A 267 18.48 6.30 -13.04
C LYS A 267 17.19 6.21 -13.87
N THR A 268 17.25 6.68 -15.11
CA THR A 268 16.08 6.68 -16.02
C THR A 268 16.03 5.44 -16.92
N GLY A 269 17.10 4.65 -17.01
CA GLY A 269 17.15 3.47 -17.88
C GLY A 269 16.04 2.47 -17.58
N GLU A 270 15.85 2.12 -16.30
CA GLU A 270 14.77 1.24 -15.85
C GLU A 270 13.38 1.84 -16.15
N LEU A 271 13.17 3.12 -15.82
CA LEU A 271 11.93 3.84 -16.15
C LEU A 271 11.58 3.73 -17.64
N MET A 272 12.55 4.01 -18.52
CA MET A 272 12.34 4.00 -19.97
C MET A 272 12.09 2.59 -20.49
N PHE A 273 12.82 1.60 -19.96
CA PHE A 273 12.63 0.20 -20.35
C PHE A 273 11.21 -0.28 -20.01
N TYR A 274 10.77 -0.11 -18.76
CA TYR A 274 9.44 -0.58 -18.34
C TYR A 274 8.28 0.17 -18.98
N ALA A 275 8.46 1.47 -19.28
CA ALA A 275 7.46 2.24 -20.01
C ALA A 275 7.28 1.77 -21.47
N MET A 276 8.37 1.33 -22.12
CA MET A 276 8.37 0.94 -23.53
C MET A 276 8.12 -0.57 -23.75
N HIS A 277 8.41 -1.40 -22.73
CA HIS A 277 8.28 -2.86 -22.77
C HIS A 277 7.38 -3.38 -21.64
N PRO A 278 6.13 -2.90 -21.51
CA PRO A 278 5.24 -3.27 -20.40
C PRO A 278 4.95 -4.77 -20.31
N SER A 279 5.03 -5.50 -21.43
CA SER A 279 4.85 -6.96 -21.47
C SER A 279 6.00 -7.74 -20.85
N GLU A 280 7.17 -7.14 -20.66
CA GLU A 280 8.36 -7.80 -20.08
C GLU A 280 8.41 -7.70 -18.54
N LEU A 281 7.33 -7.20 -17.93
CA LEU A 281 7.19 -7.06 -16.47
C LEU A 281 6.72 -8.35 -15.76
N PHE A 282 6.22 -9.35 -16.49
CA PHE A 282 5.56 -10.54 -15.95
C PHE A 282 6.04 -11.84 -16.61
#